data_AF-A0A1Q4EZB5-F1
#
_entry.id   AF-A0A1Q4EZB5-F1
#
_cell.length_a   1.000
_cell.length_b   1.000
_cell.length_c   1.000
_cell.angle_alpha   90.00
_cell.angle_beta   90.00
_cell.angle_gamma   90.00
#
_symmetry.space_group_name_H-M   'P 1'
#
loop_
_entity.id
_entity.type
_entity.pdbx_description
1 polymer ?
#
loop_
_entity_poly.entity_id
_entity_poly.type
_entity_poly.pdbx_seq_one_letter_code
_entity_poly.pdbx_strand_id
1 'polypeptide(L)'
;MKVDFVKYHHYPAIQEPKEIQGIRFMSAPDIIAMKVNAVLKRGVKKDLWDIAELLQHYSIKDFIIFYQQKFRSQQLLISIPQALTYFDDAEETEDPVSLKGQTWESVKNFIRQKVRDYLR
;
A
#
# COMPACT_ATOMS: atom_id res chain seq x y z
N MET A 1 -6.64 -12.37 20.58
CA MET A 1 -7.21 -11.73 19.38
C MET A 1 -7.13 -10.22 19.56
N LYS A 2 -6.44 -9.50 18.68
CA LYS A 2 -6.35 -8.03 18.74
C LYS A 2 -7.45 -7.42 17.86
N VAL A 3 -8.19 -6.44 18.38
CA VAL A 3 -9.25 -5.72 17.68
C VAL A 3 -9.09 -4.23 17.95
N ASP A 4 -9.08 -3.42 16.91
CA ASP A 4 -8.95 -1.97 16.97
C ASP A 4 -10.17 -1.31 16.31
N PHE A 5 -10.70 -0.25 16.91
CA PHE A 5 -11.79 0.55 16.35
C PHE A 5 -11.31 1.96 16.06
N VAL A 6 -11.38 2.39 14.80
CA VAL A 6 -11.04 3.76 14.41
C VAL A 6 -12.34 4.52 14.17
N LYS A 7 -12.73 5.31 15.15
CA LYS A 7 -13.79 6.31 15.01
C LYS A 7 -13.13 7.53 14.35
N TYR A 8 -13.74 8.12 13.32
CA TYR A 8 -13.24 9.30 12.59
C TYR A 8 -12.16 9.03 11.53
N HIS A 9 -12.57 8.45 10.39
CA HIS A 9 -11.78 8.57 9.17
C HIS A 9 -12.09 9.92 8.51
N HIS A 10 -11.24 10.93 8.73
CA HIS A 10 -11.42 12.28 8.16
C HIS A 10 -11.21 12.35 6.64
N TYR A 11 -10.92 11.22 5.99
CA TYR A 11 -10.66 11.14 4.57
C TYR A 11 -11.88 10.57 3.86
N PRO A 12 -12.27 11.14 2.70
CA PRO A 12 -13.38 10.60 1.93
C PRO A 12 -13.11 9.14 1.54
N ALA A 13 -14.18 8.35 1.46
CA ALA A 13 -14.14 7.07 0.77
C ALA A 13 -13.95 7.34 -0.73
N ILE A 14 -13.08 6.57 -1.39
CA ILE A 14 -12.91 6.66 -2.84
C ILE A 14 -14.10 5.99 -3.52
N GLN A 15 -14.55 4.86 -2.99
CA GLN A 15 -15.71 4.11 -3.45
C GLN A 15 -16.51 3.59 -2.26
N GLU A 16 -17.78 3.24 -2.51
CA GLU A 16 -18.63 2.61 -1.51
C GLU A 16 -18.01 1.28 -1.01
N PRO A 17 -18.16 0.96 0.29
CA PRO A 17 -17.76 -0.34 0.83
C PRO A 17 -18.43 -1.48 0.08
N LYS A 18 -17.68 -2.56 -0.15
CA LYS A 18 -18.19 -3.79 -0.74
C LYS A 18 -18.75 -4.69 0.34
N GLU A 19 -19.89 -5.32 0.09
CA GLU A 19 -20.43 -6.36 0.96
C GLU A 19 -20.13 -7.73 0.38
N ILE A 20 -19.47 -8.58 1.16
CA ILE A 20 -19.14 -9.96 0.79
C ILE A 20 -19.59 -10.84 1.95
N GLN A 21 -20.54 -11.74 1.69
CA GLN A 21 -21.08 -12.66 2.70
C GLN A 21 -21.61 -11.95 3.96
N GLY A 22 -22.26 -10.79 3.80
CA GLY A 22 -22.78 -9.99 4.92
C GLY A 22 -21.73 -9.19 5.69
N ILE A 23 -20.45 -9.23 5.27
CA ILE A 23 -19.36 -8.48 5.89
C ILE A 23 -19.01 -7.29 4.97
N ARG A 24 -18.94 -6.09 5.55
CA ARG A 24 -18.55 -4.87 4.83
C ARG A 24 -17.03 -4.73 4.81
N PHE A 25 -16.49 -4.58 3.61
CA PHE A 25 -15.08 -4.36 3.33
C PHE A 25 -14.89 -2.99 2.67
N MET A 26 -13.81 -2.30 3.02
CA MET A 26 -13.40 -1.11 2.26
C MET A 26 -13.07 -1.48 0.83
N SER A 27 -13.27 -0.54 -0.09
CA SER A 27 -12.93 -0.73 -1.49
C SER A 27 -11.43 -0.99 -1.67
N ALA A 28 -11.04 -1.71 -2.73
CA ALA A 28 -9.62 -1.92 -3.03
C ALA A 28 -8.86 -0.59 -3.25
N PRO A 29 -9.39 0.41 -3.97
CA PRO A 29 -8.78 1.75 -4.05
C PRO A 29 -8.51 2.39 -2.69
N ASP A 30 -9.48 2.31 -1.77
CA ASP A 30 -9.31 2.84 -0.42
C ASP A 30 -8.20 2.13 0.35
N ILE A 31 -8.17 0.79 0.28
CA ILE A 31 -7.12 -0.03 0.92
C ILE A 31 -5.75 0.31 0.35
N ILE A 32 -5.63 0.43 -0.98
CA ILE A 32 -4.38 0.79 -1.66
C ILE A 32 -3.90 2.15 -1.18
N ALA A 33 -4.76 3.17 -1.19
CA ALA A 33 -4.38 4.51 -0.73
C ALA A 33 -3.90 4.48 0.73
N MET A 34 -4.58 3.72 1.60
CA MET A 34 -4.16 3.56 3.00
C MET A 34 -2.82 2.83 3.14
N LYS A 35 -2.54 1.83 2.29
CA LYS A 35 -1.26 1.11 2.27
C LYS A 35 -0.11 1.99 1.81
N VAL A 36 -0.31 2.78 0.76
CA VAL A 36 0.67 3.78 0.31
C VAL A 36 0.96 4.78 1.44
N ASN A 37 -0.06 5.29 2.11
CA ASN A 37 0.10 6.18 3.25
C ASN A 37 0.85 5.53 4.43
N ALA A 38 0.68 4.21 4.66
CA ALA A 38 1.42 3.50 5.69
C ALA A 38 2.91 3.38 5.33
N VAL A 39 3.25 3.02 4.08
CA VAL A 39 4.64 2.98 3.61
C VAL A 39 5.31 4.34 3.76
N LEU A 40 4.62 5.43 3.35
CA LEU A 40 5.13 6.80 3.48
C LEU A 40 5.43 7.23 4.93
N LYS A 41 4.80 6.61 5.93
CA LYS A 41 4.92 7.02 7.34
C LYS A 41 5.86 6.14 8.17
N ARG A 42 5.95 4.84 7.86
CA ARG A 42 6.69 3.88 8.69
C ARG A 42 7.54 2.87 7.94
N GLY A 43 7.32 2.69 6.62
CA GLY A 43 8.16 1.85 5.78
C GLY A 43 8.47 0.43 6.30
N VAL A 44 7.50 -0.34 6.83
CA VAL A 44 7.78 -1.69 7.37
C VAL A 44 7.60 -2.81 6.32
N LYS A 45 8.32 -3.94 6.45
CA LYS A 45 8.27 -5.06 5.48
C LYS A 45 6.86 -5.53 5.16
N LYS A 46 6.02 -5.75 6.17
CA LYS A 46 4.63 -6.19 5.97
C LYS A 46 3.87 -5.32 4.98
N ASP A 47 3.99 -3.99 5.07
CA ASP A 47 3.28 -3.10 4.15
C ASP A 47 3.82 -3.20 2.73
N LEU A 48 5.12 -3.45 2.56
CA LEU A 48 5.75 -3.62 1.25
C LEU A 48 5.38 -4.97 0.61
N TRP A 49 5.20 -6.03 1.38
CA TRP A 49 4.59 -7.28 0.88
C TRP A 49 3.16 -7.04 0.39
N ASP A 50 2.34 -6.33 1.16
CA ASP A 50 0.97 -6.00 0.76
C ASP A 50 0.97 -5.15 -0.52
N ILE A 51 1.89 -4.19 -0.65
CA ILE A 51 2.10 -3.40 -1.88
C ILE A 51 2.48 -4.31 -3.05
N ALA A 52 3.41 -5.24 -2.88
CA ALA A 52 3.82 -6.17 -3.94
C ALA A 52 2.67 -7.08 -4.38
N GLU A 53 1.81 -7.51 -3.46
CA GLU A 53 0.60 -8.27 -3.80
C GLU A 53 -0.38 -7.40 -4.59
N LEU A 54 -0.65 -6.17 -4.13
CA LEU A 54 -1.56 -5.25 -4.82
C LEU A 54 -1.06 -4.88 -6.23
N LEU A 55 0.26 -4.79 -6.43
CA LEU A 55 0.89 -4.50 -7.73
C LEU A 55 0.82 -5.66 -8.74
N GLN A 56 0.31 -6.83 -8.35
CA GLN A 56 -0.10 -7.89 -9.30
C GLN A 56 -1.42 -7.55 -9.99
N HIS A 57 -2.25 -6.70 -9.38
CA HIS A 57 -3.59 -6.37 -9.86
C HIS A 57 -3.73 -4.91 -10.32
N TYR A 58 -2.86 -4.03 -9.85
CA TYR A 58 -2.91 -2.59 -10.08
C TYR A 58 -1.55 -2.04 -10.49
N SER A 59 -1.54 -0.86 -11.12
CA SER A 59 -0.33 -0.17 -11.53
C SER A 59 0.14 0.87 -10.52
N ILE A 60 1.39 1.32 -10.65
CA ILE A 60 1.93 2.45 -9.89
C ILE A 60 1.11 3.73 -10.14
N LYS A 61 0.61 3.92 -11.37
CA LYS A 61 -0.26 5.04 -11.73
C LYS A 61 -1.56 5.01 -10.93
N ASP A 62 -2.18 3.82 -10.79
CA ASP A 62 -3.40 3.65 -10.00
C ASP A 62 -3.17 4.03 -8.55
N PHE A 63 -2.03 3.61 -7.97
CA PHE A 63 -1.67 3.94 -6.59
C PHE A 63 -1.58 5.45 -6.38
N ILE A 64 -0.97 6.17 -7.33
CA ILE A 64 -0.87 7.64 -7.30
C ILE A 64 -2.27 8.27 -7.35
N ILE A 65 -3.11 7.83 -8.28
CA ILE A 65 -4.48 8.35 -8.44
C ILE A 65 -5.30 8.11 -7.17
N PHE A 66 -5.29 6.89 -6.63
CA PHE A 66 -6.07 6.55 -5.43
C PHE A 66 -5.58 7.31 -4.20
N TYR A 67 -4.26 7.45 -4.04
CA TYR A 67 -3.70 8.25 -2.97
C TYR A 67 -4.15 9.71 -3.05
N GLN A 68 -4.04 10.33 -4.23
CA GLN A 68 -4.47 11.72 -4.44
C GLN A 68 -5.97 11.91 -4.20
N GLN A 69 -6.80 10.94 -4.61
CA GLN A 69 -8.25 11.00 -4.39
C GLN A 69 -8.62 10.95 -2.90
N LYS A 70 -7.91 10.14 -2.11
CA LYS A 70 -8.16 9.98 -0.66
C LYS A 70 -7.53 11.09 0.19
N PHE A 71 -6.32 11.52 -0.17
CA PHE A 71 -5.50 12.47 0.61
C PHE A 71 -5.28 13.78 -0.14
N ARG A 72 -6.37 14.38 -0.65
CA ARG A 72 -6.34 15.58 -1.52
C ARG A 72 -5.56 16.77 -0.97
N SER A 73 -5.54 16.93 0.36
CA SER A 73 -4.89 18.05 1.04
C SER A 73 -3.45 17.75 1.47
N GLN A 74 -2.93 16.54 1.25
CA GLN A 74 -1.59 16.16 1.65
C GLN A 74 -0.63 16.35 0.48
N GLN A 75 0.19 17.39 0.56
CA GLN A 75 1.29 17.54 -0.36
C GLN A 75 2.41 16.60 0.03
N LEU A 76 2.81 15.74 -0.90
CA LEU A 76 3.89 14.81 -0.69
C LEU A 76 5.24 15.53 -0.82
N LEU A 77 6.10 15.39 0.19
CA LEU A 77 7.49 15.83 0.11
C LEU A 77 8.35 14.88 -0.75
N ILE A 78 7.90 13.64 -0.90
CA ILE A 78 8.54 12.59 -1.70
C ILE A 78 7.54 11.94 -2.65
N SER A 79 7.95 11.59 -3.86
CA SER A 79 7.02 10.93 -4.78
C SER A 79 6.72 9.49 -4.32
N ILE A 80 5.51 8.99 -4.65
CA ILE A 80 5.12 7.60 -4.34
C ILE A 80 6.12 6.59 -4.93
N PRO A 81 6.56 6.69 -6.19
CA PRO A 81 7.57 5.77 -6.73
C PRO A 81 8.86 5.73 -5.90
N GLN A 82 9.36 6.88 -5.44
CA GLN A 82 10.55 6.94 -4.59
C GLN A 82 10.31 6.25 -3.24
N ALA A 83 9.19 6.55 -2.58
CA ALA A 83 8.83 5.96 -1.30
C ALA A 83 8.71 4.43 -1.38
N LEU A 84 8.12 3.90 -2.46
CA LEU A 84 7.97 2.45 -2.65
C LEU A 84 9.30 1.74 -2.91
N THR A 85 10.34 2.46 -3.35
CA THR A 85 11.69 1.91 -3.57
C THR A 85 12.68 2.18 -2.43
N TYR A 86 12.23 2.87 -1.38
CA TYR A 86 13.03 3.12 -0.18
C TYR A 86 12.80 2.01 0.83
N PHE A 87 13.80 1.16 1.03
CA PHE A 87 13.68 -0.07 1.81
C PHE A 87 14.37 -0.01 3.17
N ASP A 88 15.19 1.01 3.41
CA ASP A 88 16.09 1.07 4.57
C ASP A 88 15.31 0.99 5.90
N ASP A 89 14.19 1.70 6.00
CA ASP A 89 13.29 1.65 7.17
C ASP A 89 12.70 0.26 7.41
N ALA A 90 12.56 -0.55 6.36
CA ALA A 90 11.96 -1.87 6.42
C ALA A 90 12.96 -2.95 6.86
N GLU A 91 14.25 -2.77 6.61
CA GLU A 91 15.26 -3.83 6.77
C GLU A 91 15.28 -4.39 8.21
N GLU A 92 15.12 -3.52 9.21
CA GLU A 92 15.12 -3.88 10.64
C GLU A 92 13.83 -4.54 11.12
N THR A 93 12.80 -4.64 10.27
CA THR A 93 11.52 -5.25 10.63
C THR A 93 11.48 -6.74 10.30
N GLU A 94 10.70 -7.50 11.06
CA GLU A 94 10.54 -8.93 10.83
C GLU A 94 9.84 -9.23 9.50
N ASP A 95 10.28 -10.31 8.83
CA ASP A 95 9.62 -10.81 7.62
C ASP A 95 8.21 -11.33 7.98
N PRO A 96 7.17 -10.98 7.22
CA PRO A 96 5.85 -11.55 7.44
C PRO A 96 5.81 -13.02 7.01
N VAL A 97 4.92 -13.80 7.62
CA VAL A 97 4.63 -15.17 7.15
C VAL A 97 4.02 -15.10 5.75
N SER A 98 4.80 -15.46 4.73
CA SER A 98 4.33 -15.49 3.34
C SER A 98 3.62 -16.81 3.02
N LEU A 99 2.36 -16.72 2.60
CA LEU A 99 1.59 -17.88 2.11
C LEU A 99 1.99 -18.30 0.69
N LYS A 100 2.73 -17.44 -0.03
CA LYS A 100 3.18 -17.67 -1.42
C LYS A 100 4.68 -17.97 -1.51
N GLY A 101 5.37 -18.14 -0.38
CA GLY A 101 6.81 -18.40 -0.34
C GLY A 101 7.68 -17.23 -0.85
N GLN A 102 7.16 -16.00 -0.83
CA GLN A 102 7.91 -14.82 -1.25
C GLN A 102 9.01 -14.49 -0.23
N THR A 103 10.20 -14.21 -0.73
CA THR A 103 11.32 -13.71 0.08
C THR A 103 11.37 -12.19 0.06
N TRP A 104 12.01 -11.58 1.05
CA TRP A 104 12.21 -10.13 1.09
C TRP A 104 12.84 -9.58 -0.19
N GLU A 105 13.90 -10.25 -0.65
CA GLU A 105 14.62 -9.85 -1.86
C GLU A 105 13.74 -9.95 -3.12
N SER A 106 12.87 -10.97 -3.20
CA SER A 106 11.91 -11.08 -4.32
C SER A 106 10.91 -9.93 -4.33
N VAL A 107 10.44 -9.48 -3.16
CA VAL A 107 9.51 -8.36 -3.00
C VAL A 107 10.17 -7.04 -3.41
N LYS A 108 11.39 -6.76 -2.93
CA LYS A 108 12.14 -5.57 -3.31
C LYS A 108 12.35 -5.51 -4.82
N ASN A 109 12.78 -6.61 -5.43
CA ASN A 109 13.05 -6.67 -6.86
C ASN A 109 11.78 -6.52 -7.70
N PHE A 110 10.67 -7.09 -7.26
CA PHE A 110 9.38 -6.91 -7.91
C PHE A 110 8.90 -5.46 -7.88
N ILE A 111 8.95 -4.80 -6.73
CA ILE A 111 8.53 -3.39 -6.59
C ILE A 111 9.43 -2.48 -7.44
N ARG A 112 10.75 -2.66 -7.38
CA ARG A 112 11.71 -1.91 -8.22
C ARG A 112 11.40 -2.06 -9.71
N GLN A 113 11.08 -3.28 -10.16
CA GLN A 113 10.70 -3.54 -11.54
C GLN A 113 9.44 -2.76 -11.92
N LYS A 114 8.36 -2.86 -11.12
CA LYS A 114 7.10 -2.15 -11.37
C LYS A 114 7.27 -0.63 -11.42
N VAL A 115 8.10 -0.08 -10.53
CA VAL A 115 8.43 1.35 -10.52
C VAL A 115 9.23 1.75 -11.76
N ARG A 116 10.25 0.96 -12.13
CA ARG A 116 11.03 1.20 -13.34
C ARG A 116 10.18 1.17 -14.60
N ASP A 117 9.24 0.22 -14.71
CA ASP A 117 8.35 0.13 -15.86
C ASP A 117 7.39 1.31 -15.96
N TYR A 118 7.03 1.92 -14.84
CA TYR A 118 6.21 3.14 -14.80
C TYR A 118 6.99 4.40 -15.20
N LEU A 119 8.30 4.46 -14.91
CA LEU A 119 9.13 5.64 -15.17
C LEU A 119 9.75 5.68 -16.58
N ARG A 120 9.61 4.59 -17.34
CA ARG A 120 10.02 4.53 -18.75
C ARG A 120 8.98 5.19 -19.65
#